data_AF-A0A318FLV5-F1
#
_entry.id   AF-A0A318FLV5-F1
#
_cell.length_a   1.000
_cell.length_b   1.000
_cell.length_c   1.000
_cell.angle_alpha   90.00
_cell.angle_beta   90.00
_cell.angle_gamma   90.00
#
_symmetry.space_group_name_H-M   'P 1'
#
loop_
_entity.id
_entity.type
_entity.pdbx_description
1 polymer ?
#
loop_
_entity_poly.entity_id
_entity_poly.type
_entity_poly.pdbx_seq_one_letter_code
_entity_poly.pdbx_strand_id
1 'polypeptide(L)'
;MTLRRLLAASCLLFPLVASAHNFVDGQRVAPVGVADRGELVLDNDKFSYKNWNSSLLAGKVRVVQHIAGRSSAKEKNATLIEAIKSAKLPHDRYQTTTIVNTDDAIPGSSMFVRSSIESNKQLYPWSQFIVDSNGVVRKAWQLNEESSAIVVLDKDGRVQWAKDGALTQDEVQQVVALLHKLLSK
;
A
#
# COMPACT_ATOMS: atom_id res chain seq x y z
N MET A 1 59.87 -7.87 29.30
CA MET A 1 58.77 -7.14 29.97
C MET A 1 57.81 -6.62 28.91
N THR A 2 56.59 -7.15 28.94
CA THR A 2 55.31 -6.56 28.47
C THR A 2 55.26 -5.84 27.12
N LEU A 3 55.05 -6.61 26.05
CA LEU A 3 54.39 -6.13 24.83
C LEU A 3 52.88 -6.07 25.10
N ARG A 4 52.38 -4.85 25.35
CA ARG A 4 50.98 -4.56 25.66
C ARG A 4 50.09 -4.89 24.46
N ARG A 5 49.15 -5.81 24.68
CA ARG A 5 48.11 -6.23 23.73
C ARG A 5 47.20 -5.05 23.38
N LEU A 6 47.20 -4.63 22.12
CA LEU A 6 46.13 -3.82 21.53
C LEU A 6 45.06 -4.80 21.05
N LEU A 7 43.99 -4.97 21.85
CA LEU A 7 42.78 -5.66 21.40
C LEU A 7 42.01 -4.71 20.48
N ALA A 8 41.92 -5.06 19.20
CA ALA A 8 41.06 -4.39 18.23
C ALA A 8 39.59 -4.66 18.57
N ALA A 9 38.89 -3.66 19.10
CA ALA A 9 37.43 -3.66 19.20
C ALA A 9 36.85 -3.20 17.85
N SER A 10 36.78 -4.11 16.89
CA SER A 10 36.05 -3.87 15.64
C SER A 10 34.59 -4.24 15.85
N CYS A 11 33.80 -3.31 16.39
CA CYS A 11 32.34 -3.41 16.37
C CYS A 11 31.88 -3.21 14.92
N LEU A 12 31.54 -4.31 14.25
CA LEU A 12 30.83 -4.30 12.97
C LEU A 12 29.49 -3.58 13.15
N LEU A 13 29.44 -2.29 12.84
CA LEU A 13 28.20 -1.56 12.59
C LEU A 13 27.63 -2.07 11.26
N PHE A 14 26.94 -3.22 11.29
CA PHE A 14 26.05 -3.54 10.19
C PHE A 14 24.96 -2.47 10.19
N PRO A 15 24.78 -1.71 9.09
CA PRO A 15 23.61 -0.86 8.97
C PRO A 15 22.39 -1.78 9.01
N LEU A 16 21.66 -1.74 10.12
CA LEU A 16 20.32 -2.29 10.21
C LEU A 16 19.49 -1.47 9.22
N VAL A 17 19.34 -2.00 8.01
CA VAL A 17 18.32 -1.52 7.08
C VAL A 17 17.00 -1.96 7.71
N ALA A 18 16.48 -1.15 8.63
CA ALA A 18 15.16 -1.36 9.17
C ALA A 18 14.18 -1.23 8.00
N SER A 19 13.64 -2.36 7.54
CA SER A 19 12.44 -2.32 6.70
C SER A 19 11.39 -1.59 7.51
N ALA A 20 10.98 -0.40 7.04
CA ALA A 20 10.01 0.42 7.74
C ALA A 20 8.72 -0.38 7.96
N HIS A 21 8.30 -1.19 7.00
CA HIS A 21 7.07 -1.98 7.09
C HIS A 21 7.21 -3.31 7.83
N ASN A 22 6.11 -3.76 8.44
CA ASN A 22 6.01 -5.07 9.11
C ASN A 22 5.39 -6.18 8.23
N PHE A 23 5.34 -6.02 6.90
CA PHE A 23 4.88 -7.07 5.99
C PHE A 23 5.81 -8.28 5.98
N VAL A 24 5.22 -9.47 6.05
CA VAL A 24 5.93 -10.75 6.05
C VAL A 24 5.35 -11.65 4.95
N ASP A 25 6.22 -12.18 4.08
CA ASP A 25 5.82 -13.08 3.01
C ASP A 25 5.04 -14.29 3.53
N GLY A 26 3.94 -14.61 2.84
CA GLY A 26 3.02 -15.70 3.18
C GLY A 26 2.10 -15.41 4.37
N GLN A 27 2.25 -14.29 5.08
CA GLN A 27 1.38 -13.89 6.18
C GLN A 27 0.34 -12.87 5.73
N ARG A 28 -0.71 -12.68 6.55
CA ARG A 28 -1.65 -11.57 6.36
C ARG A 28 -0.99 -10.27 6.81
N VAL A 29 -1.42 -9.15 6.23
CA VAL A 29 -1.08 -7.82 6.77
C VAL A 29 -1.59 -7.69 8.21
N ALA A 30 -0.97 -6.80 9.00
CA ALA A 30 -1.40 -6.58 10.37
C ALA A 30 -2.89 -6.18 10.44
N PRO A 31 -3.65 -6.69 11.42
CA PRO A 31 -5.07 -6.37 11.56
C PRO A 31 -5.24 -4.89 11.90
N VAL A 32 -6.06 -4.19 11.11
CA VAL A 32 -6.36 -2.76 11.33
C VAL A 32 -7.76 -2.45 10.84
N GLY A 33 -8.46 -1.59 11.57
CA GLY A 33 -9.77 -1.06 11.21
C GLY A 33 -9.72 0.44 10.99
N VAL A 34 -10.43 0.93 9.97
CA VAL A 34 -10.62 2.36 9.69
C VAL A 34 -12.10 2.67 9.87
N ALA A 35 -12.44 3.26 11.01
CA ALA A 35 -13.81 3.57 11.39
C ALA A 35 -14.26 4.99 10.97
N ASP A 36 -13.32 5.93 10.90
CA ASP A 36 -13.59 7.26 10.36
C ASP A 36 -13.46 7.23 8.84
N ARG A 37 -14.57 7.49 8.14
CA ARG A 37 -14.78 7.36 6.68
C ARG A 37 -14.58 5.95 6.12
N GLY A 38 -13.43 5.31 6.35
CA GLY A 38 -13.17 3.96 5.86
C GLY A 38 -13.33 3.85 4.34
N GLU A 39 -14.06 2.83 3.88
CA GLU A 39 -14.26 2.58 2.46
C GLU A 39 -15.27 3.55 1.83
N LEU A 40 -14.87 4.19 0.73
CA LEU A 40 -15.73 5.00 -0.11
C LEU A 40 -16.61 4.10 -0.99
N VAL A 41 -17.92 4.28 -0.85
CA VAL A 41 -18.95 3.61 -1.63
C VAL A 41 -19.59 4.63 -2.57
N LEU A 42 -19.78 4.22 -3.82
CA LEU A 42 -20.54 4.96 -4.82
C LEU A 42 -21.75 4.10 -5.18
N ASP A 43 -22.95 4.60 -4.87
CA ASP A 43 -24.22 3.95 -5.18
C ASP A 43 -25.19 5.00 -5.75
N ASN A 44 -25.75 4.74 -6.93
CA ASN A 44 -26.64 5.67 -7.64
C ASN A 44 -26.12 7.12 -7.67
N ASP A 45 -24.86 7.29 -8.10
CA ASP A 45 -24.13 8.58 -8.14
C ASP A 45 -23.96 9.30 -6.79
N LYS A 46 -24.29 8.63 -5.69
CA LYS A 46 -24.15 9.16 -4.33
C LYS A 46 -22.98 8.51 -3.62
N PHE A 47 -22.08 9.36 -3.13
CA PHE A 47 -20.98 8.93 -2.27
C PHE A 47 -21.46 8.68 -0.85
N SER A 48 -20.97 7.59 -0.27
CA SER A 48 -21.12 7.26 1.14
C SER A 48 -19.87 6.57 1.66
N TYR A 49 -19.81 6.39 2.96
CA TYR A 49 -18.63 5.91 3.68
C TYR A 49 -19.05 4.77 4.61
N LYS A 50 -18.24 3.72 4.70
CA LYS A 50 -18.46 2.61 5.64
C LYS A 50 -17.17 2.21 6.31
N ASN A 51 -17.29 1.68 7.53
CA ASN A 51 -16.15 1.13 8.24
C ASN A 51 -15.45 0.06 7.40
N TRP A 52 -14.13 0.04 7.46
CA TRP A 52 -13.31 -0.91 6.73
C TRP A 52 -12.34 -1.63 7.68
N ASN A 53 -11.97 -2.86 7.35
CA ASN A 53 -10.98 -3.64 8.11
C ASN A 53 -10.10 -4.45 7.15
N SER A 54 -8.82 -4.64 7.49
CA SER A 54 -7.87 -5.37 6.65
C SER A 54 -8.21 -6.85 6.43
N SER A 55 -9.08 -7.45 7.26
CA SER A 55 -9.66 -8.77 7.00
C SER A 55 -10.48 -8.83 5.70
N LEU A 56 -11.03 -7.70 5.24
CA LEU A 56 -11.74 -7.58 3.96
C LEU A 56 -10.82 -7.66 2.74
N LEU A 57 -9.50 -7.81 2.92
CA LEU A 57 -8.52 -7.97 1.84
C LEU A 57 -8.48 -9.38 1.23
N ALA A 58 -9.13 -10.37 1.84
CA ALA A 58 -9.26 -11.71 1.27
C ALA A 58 -10.29 -11.76 0.12
N GLY A 59 -10.29 -12.87 -0.62
CA GLY A 59 -11.30 -13.22 -1.63
C GLY A 59 -10.91 -12.95 -3.08
N LYS A 60 -9.89 -12.12 -3.33
CA LYS A 60 -9.36 -11.81 -4.67
C LYS A 60 -7.85 -11.63 -4.59
N VAL A 61 -7.15 -11.83 -5.71
CA VAL A 61 -5.76 -11.35 -5.82
C VAL A 61 -5.80 -9.82 -5.79
N ARG A 62 -4.93 -9.18 -5.01
CA ARG A 62 -4.96 -7.72 -4.85
C ARG A 62 -3.60 -7.08 -5.00
N VAL A 63 -3.62 -5.86 -5.52
CA VAL A 63 -2.61 -4.87 -5.20
C VAL A 63 -3.23 -3.91 -4.20
N VAL A 64 -2.63 -3.83 -3.01
CA VAL A 64 -2.95 -2.81 -2.01
C VAL A 64 -1.92 -1.70 -2.16
N GLN A 65 -2.41 -0.47 -2.31
CA GLN A 65 -1.60 0.74 -2.38
C GLN A 65 -1.92 1.58 -1.16
N HIS A 66 -0.95 1.85 -0.29
CA HIS A 66 -1.09 2.85 0.75
C HIS A 66 -0.36 4.11 0.34
N ILE A 67 -1.05 5.23 0.20
CA ILE A 67 -0.50 6.48 -0.32
C ILE A 67 -0.72 7.59 0.70
N ALA A 68 0.33 8.33 1.07
CA ALA A 68 0.16 9.59 1.80
C ALA A 68 -0.73 10.56 1.00
N GLY A 69 -1.47 11.45 1.67
CA GLY A 69 -2.42 12.40 1.08
C GLY A 69 -1.77 13.54 0.29
N ARG A 70 -0.76 13.25 -0.53
CA ARG A 70 0.11 14.20 -1.24
C ARG A 70 0.33 13.72 -2.67
N SER A 71 0.44 14.64 -3.62
CA SER A 71 0.73 14.29 -5.02
C SER A 71 2.07 13.59 -5.17
N SER A 72 3.10 14.04 -4.45
CA SER A 72 4.44 13.43 -4.46
C SER A 72 4.44 11.95 -4.10
N ALA A 73 3.61 11.53 -3.12
CA ALA A 73 3.46 10.13 -2.76
C ALA A 73 2.75 9.33 -3.87
N LYS A 74 1.69 9.90 -4.48
CA LYS A 74 1.00 9.27 -5.61
C LYS A 74 1.93 9.03 -6.81
N GLU A 75 2.82 9.99 -7.08
CA GLU A 75 3.75 9.94 -8.21
C GLU A 75 4.81 8.84 -8.08
N LYS A 76 5.20 8.46 -6.84
CA LYS A 76 6.22 7.41 -6.58
C LYS A 76 5.97 6.10 -7.33
N ASN A 77 4.71 5.72 -7.47
CA ASN A 77 4.30 4.42 -8.05
C ASN A 77 3.34 4.59 -9.25
N ALA A 78 3.36 5.74 -9.90
CA ALA A 78 2.51 6.01 -11.08
C ALA A 78 2.76 5.00 -12.22
N THR A 79 4.02 4.60 -12.43
CA THR A 79 4.39 3.59 -13.43
C THR A 79 3.72 2.24 -13.18
N LEU A 80 3.67 1.80 -11.92
CA LEU A 80 2.94 0.58 -11.53
C LEU A 80 1.44 0.72 -11.80
N ILE A 81 0.84 1.86 -11.43
CA ILE A 81 -0.59 2.10 -11.62
C ILE A 81 -0.96 1.98 -13.10
N GLU A 82 -0.19 2.60 -13.98
CA GLU A 82 -0.42 2.52 -15.42
C GLU A 82 -0.18 1.12 -15.99
N ALA A 83 0.82 0.40 -15.47
CA ALA A 83 1.05 -1.00 -15.84
C ALA A 83 -0.13 -1.91 -15.45
N ILE A 84 -0.68 -1.77 -14.25
CA ILE A 84 -1.86 -2.53 -13.79
C ILE A 84 -3.09 -2.20 -14.64
N LYS A 85 -3.33 -0.92 -14.97
CA LYS A 85 -4.43 -0.52 -15.86
C LYS A 85 -4.28 -1.16 -17.24
N SER A 86 -3.06 -1.14 -17.78
CA SER A 86 -2.74 -1.70 -19.10
C SER A 86 -2.85 -3.23 -19.13
N ALA A 87 -2.62 -3.90 -18.01
CA ALA A 87 -2.72 -5.35 -17.89
C ALA A 87 -4.16 -5.88 -17.98
N LYS A 88 -5.19 -5.03 -17.86
CA LYS A 88 -6.62 -5.38 -18.02
C LYS A 88 -7.00 -6.65 -17.24
N LEU A 89 -6.58 -6.70 -15.97
CA LEU A 89 -6.75 -7.86 -15.12
C LEU A 89 -8.25 -8.17 -14.86
N PRO A 90 -8.63 -9.45 -14.74
CA PRO A 90 -10.03 -9.87 -14.64
C PRO A 90 -10.68 -9.40 -13.32
N HIS A 91 -11.68 -8.51 -13.40
CA HIS A 91 -12.27 -7.84 -12.22
C HIS A 91 -13.05 -8.77 -11.27
N ASP A 92 -13.43 -9.97 -11.72
CA ASP A 92 -14.03 -11.01 -10.90
C ASP A 92 -13.01 -11.66 -9.96
N ARG A 93 -11.74 -11.76 -10.36
CA ARG A 93 -10.66 -12.43 -9.61
C ARG A 93 -9.58 -11.50 -9.06
N TYR A 94 -9.49 -10.28 -9.59
CA TYR A 94 -8.54 -9.23 -9.20
C TYR A 94 -9.24 -7.98 -8.66
N GLN A 95 -8.59 -7.29 -7.71
CA GLN A 95 -9.02 -5.96 -7.28
C GLN A 95 -7.84 -5.10 -6.80
N THR A 96 -7.77 -3.84 -7.25
CA THR A 96 -6.90 -2.82 -6.65
C THR A 96 -7.58 -2.21 -5.43
N THR A 97 -6.86 -2.12 -4.32
CA THR A 97 -7.30 -1.45 -3.09
C THR A 97 -6.37 -0.28 -2.78
N THR A 98 -6.88 0.95 -2.86
CA THR A 98 -6.11 2.16 -2.59
C THR A 98 -6.53 2.74 -1.24
N ILE A 99 -5.60 2.77 -0.30
CA ILE A 99 -5.75 3.38 1.02
C ILE A 99 -5.03 4.73 0.97
N VAL A 100 -5.76 5.83 1.14
CA VAL A 100 -5.19 7.17 1.15
C VAL A 100 -5.18 7.68 2.59
N ASN A 101 -3.97 7.94 3.10
CA ASN A 101 -3.79 8.52 4.43
C ASN A 101 -3.96 10.04 4.36
N THR A 102 -5.12 10.55 4.79
CA THR A 102 -5.39 11.99 4.79
C THR A 102 -4.86 12.71 6.03
N ASP A 103 -4.40 11.98 7.05
CA ASP A 103 -3.64 12.53 8.20
C ASP A 103 -2.27 13.03 7.73
N ASP A 104 -1.74 12.43 6.67
CA ASP A 104 -0.48 12.82 6.02
C ASP A 104 -0.74 13.61 4.72
N ALA A 105 -1.74 14.49 4.75
CA ALA A 105 -1.98 15.46 3.68
C ALA A 105 -1.30 16.79 4.01
N ILE A 106 -0.99 17.57 2.96
CA ILE A 106 -0.53 18.96 3.14
C ILE A 106 -1.63 19.76 3.88
N PRO A 107 -1.31 20.57 4.90
CA PRO A 107 -2.30 21.39 5.59
C PRO A 107 -3.16 22.22 4.63
N GLY A 108 -4.48 22.10 4.75
CA GLY A 108 -5.45 22.76 3.87
C GLY A 108 -5.78 21.99 2.57
N SER A 109 -5.08 20.90 2.23
CA SER A 109 -5.31 20.14 0.99
C SER A 109 -6.30 18.97 1.13
N SER A 110 -6.71 18.60 2.34
CA SER A 110 -7.52 17.40 2.58
C SER A 110 -8.86 17.38 1.83
N MET A 111 -9.43 18.53 1.47
CA MET A 111 -10.62 18.59 0.60
C MET A 111 -10.30 18.17 -0.84
N PHE A 112 -9.18 18.63 -1.40
CA PHE A 112 -8.73 18.25 -2.74
C PHE A 112 -8.35 16.78 -2.83
N VAL A 113 -7.69 16.24 -1.78
CA VAL A 113 -7.39 14.81 -1.69
C VAL A 113 -8.68 14.00 -1.74
N ARG A 114 -9.69 14.36 -0.95
CA ARG A 114 -11.00 13.67 -0.95
C ARG A 114 -11.70 13.75 -2.30
N SER A 115 -11.75 14.94 -2.92
CA SER A 115 -12.34 15.10 -4.25
C SER A 115 -11.60 14.24 -5.28
N SER A 116 -10.28 14.14 -5.20
CA SER A 116 -9.50 13.26 -6.08
C SER A 116 -9.88 11.79 -5.89
N ILE A 117 -10.08 11.33 -4.66
CA ILE A 117 -10.52 9.95 -4.37
C ILE A 117 -11.91 9.69 -4.97
N GLU A 118 -12.86 10.61 -4.77
CA GLU A 118 -14.22 10.52 -5.32
C GLU A 118 -14.22 10.46 -6.86
N SER A 119 -13.49 11.35 -7.53
CA SER A 119 -13.32 11.32 -8.99
C SER A 119 -12.69 10.00 -9.47
N ASN A 120 -11.70 9.47 -8.75
CA ASN A 120 -11.11 8.18 -9.10
C ASN A 120 -12.07 7.00 -8.89
N LYS A 121 -12.96 7.06 -7.91
CA LYS A 121 -14.00 6.04 -7.71
C LYS A 121 -15.03 6.05 -8.85
N GLN A 122 -15.38 7.22 -9.37
CA GLN A 122 -16.24 7.32 -10.57
C GLN A 122 -15.56 6.74 -11.82
N LEU A 123 -14.27 7.05 -12.02
CA LEU A 123 -13.51 6.52 -13.16
C LEU A 123 -13.25 5.02 -13.07
N TYR A 124 -13.07 4.50 -11.84
CA TYR A 124 -12.71 3.11 -11.58
C TYR A 124 -13.63 2.48 -10.53
N PRO A 125 -14.92 2.23 -10.86
CA PRO A 125 -15.91 1.78 -9.87
C PRO A 125 -15.61 0.39 -9.28
N TRP A 126 -14.85 -0.45 -9.98
CA TRP A 126 -14.41 -1.76 -9.51
C TRP A 126 -13.28 -1.70 -8.46
N SER A 127 -12.55 -0.59 -8.39
CA SER A 127 -11.47 -0.39 -7.42
C SER A 127 -12.04 -0.03 -6.04
N GLN A 128 -11.34 -0.50 -5.00
CA GLN A 128 -11.67 -0.19 -3.62
C GLN A 128 -10.84 1.02 -3.17
N PHE A 129 -11.50 2.02 -2.57
CA PHE A 129 -10.82 3.22 -2.04
C PHE A 129 -11.15 3.35 -0.56
N ILE A 130 -10.13 3.52 0.26
CA ILE A 130 -10.23 3.68 1.70
C ILE A 130 -9.62 5.04 2.07
N VAL A 131 -10.34 5.82 2.85
CA VAL A 131 -9.85 7.07 3.43
C VAL A 131 -9.39 6.78 4.86
N ASP A 132 -8.08 6.72 5.07
CA ASP A 132 -7.49 6.60 6.40
C ASP A 132 -7.32 7.99 7.00
N SER A 133 -8.37 8.47 7.68
CA SER A 133 -8.41 9.83 8.20
C SER A 133 -7.45 10.12 9.36
N ASN A 134 -7.00 9.09 10.06
CA ASN A 134 -6.20 9.23 11.29
C ASN A 134 -4.83 8.53 11.19
N GLY A 135 -4.44 8.12 9.98
CA GLY A 135 -3.19 7.42 9.70
C GLY A 135 -3.04 6.09 10.44
N VAL A 136 -4.16 5.42 10.79
CA VAL A 136 -4.13 4.19 11.59
C VAL A 136 -3.53 3.02 10.82
N VAL A 137 -3.72 2.98 9.49
CA VAL A 137 -3.13 1.95 8.64
C VAL A 137 -1.62 2.17 8.53
N ARG A 138 -1.19 3.41 8.29
CA ARG A 138 0.24 3.78 8.30
C ARG A 138 0.92 3.30 9.58
N LYS A 139 0.34 3.63 10.74
CA LYS A 139 0.87 3.27 12.07
C LYS A 139 0.88 1.76 12.27
N ALA A 140 -0.21 1.06 11.96
CA ALA A 140 -0.32 -0.38 12.13
C ALA A 140 0.64 -1.17 11.24
N TRP A 141 0.91 -0.68 10.04
CA TRP A 141 1.81 -1.30 9.07
C TRP A 141 3.24 -0.77 9.14
N GLN A 142 3.51 0.17 10.06
CA GLN A 142 4.81 0.81 10.29
C GLN A 142 5.36 1.57 9.07
N LEU A 143 4.48 2.07 8.20
CA LEU A 143 4.88 2.72 6.95
C LEU A 143 5.52 4.10 7.18
N ASN A 144 6.44 4.46 6.30
CA ASN A 144 7.07 5.77 6.28
C ASN A 144 6.05 6.89 5.98
N GLU A 145 6.33 8.06 6.53
CA GLU A 145 5.61 9.29 6.18
C GLU A 145 5.96 9.74 4.76
N GLU A 146 5.03 10.46 4.14
CA GLU A 146 5.16 11.01 2.78
C GLU A 146 5.48 9.94 1.70
N SER A 147 5.21 8.68 2.03
CA SER A 147 5.55 7.52 1.21
C SER A 147 4.33 6.91 0.51
N SER A 148 4.63 5.94 -0.36
CA SER A 148 3.67 5.12 -1.09
C SER A 148 4.12 3.68 -1.01
N ALA A 149 3.34 2.85 -0.32
CA ALA A 149 3.63 1.44 -0.16
C ALA A 149 2.75 0.59 -1.09
N ILE A 150 3.34 -0.45 -1.65
CA ILE A 150 2.70 -1.43 -2.53
C ILE A 150 2.80 -2.80 -1.88
N VAL A 151 1.67 -3.50 -1.81
CA VAL A 151 1.59 -4.88 -1.32
C VAL A 151 0.80 -5.72 -2.31
N VAL A 152 1.37 -6.83 -2.76
CA VAL A 152 0.68 -7.83 -3.56
C VAL A 152 0.17 -8.92 -2.65
N LEU A 153 -1.14 -9.20 -2.70
CA LEU A 153 -1.80 -10.24 -1.93
C LEU A 153 -2.33 -11.34 -2.84
N ASP A 154 -2.22 -12.59 -2.39
CA ASP A 154 -2.95 -13.70 -3.00
C ASP A 154 -4.44 -13.67 -2.63
N LYS A 155 -5.23 -14.60 -3.20
CA LYS A 155 -6.68 -14.71 -2.95
C LYS A 155 -7.05 -14.95 -1.49
N ASP A 156 -6.14 -15.50 -0.70
CA ASP A 156 -6.36 -15.79 0.72
C ASP A 156 -6.00 -14.57 1.59
N GLY A 157 -5.49 -13.49 0.98
CA GLY A 157 -5.10 -12.24 1.63
C GLY A 157 -3.70 -12.30 2.24
N ARG A 158 -2.82 -13.19 1.75
CA ARG A 158 -1.43 -13.33 2.20
C ARG A 158 -0.50 -12.54 1.31
N VAL A 159 0.47 -11.86 1.91
CA VAL A 159 1.51 -11.10 1.23
C VAL A 159 2.35 -12.02 0.35
N GLN A 160 2.51 -11.65 -0.91
CA GLN A 160 3.36 -12.32 -1.89
C GLN A 160 4.54 -11.44 -2.33
N TRP A 161 4.42 -10.14 -2.09
CA TRP A 161 5.44 -9.13 -2.37
C TRP A 161 5.05 -7.83 -1.67
N ALA A 162 6.00 -7.08 -1.14
CA ALA A 162 5.74 -5.77 -0.58
C ALA A 162 6.95 -4.84 -0.68
N LYS A 163 6.68 -3.54 -0.79
CA LYS A 163 7.69 -2.48 -0.65
C LYS A 163 7.02 -1.20 -0.18
N ASP A 164 7.70 -0.48 0.71
CA ASP A 164 7.35 0.90 1.05
C ASP A 164 8.32 1.86 0.36
N GLY A 165 7.80 2.70 -0.55
CA GLY A 165 8.56 3.63 -1.36
C GLY A 165 8.34 3.46 -2.86
N ALA A 166 9.16 4.18 -3.64
CA ALA A 166 9.09 4.14 -5.10
C ALA A 166 9.59 2.79 -5.63
N LEU A 167 8.84 2.21 -6.57
CA LEU A 167 9.24 1.02 -7.30
C LEU A 167 10.17 1.38 -8.45
N THR A 168 11.17 0.53 -8.67
CA THR A 168 11.98 0.55 -9.89
C THR A 168 11.20 -0.08 -11.06
N GLN A 169 11.67 0.14 -12.28
CA GLN A 169 11.06 -0.46 -13.47
C GLN A 169 11.04 -2.00 -13.40
N ASP A 170 12.11 -2.60 -12.88
CA ASP A 170 12.22 -4.06 -12.73
C ASP A 170 11.23 -4.59 -11.68
N GLU A 171 11.05 -3.87 -10.56
CA GLU A 171 10.05 -4.22 -9.54
C GLU A 171 8.62 -4.10 -10.09
N VAL A 172 8.34 -3.11 -10.95
CA VAL A 172 7.05 -3.00 -11.64
C VAL A 172 6.81 -4.24 -12.52
N GLN A 173 7.80 -4.66 -13.30
CA GLN A 173 7.69 -5.87 -14.13
C GLN A 173 7.50 -7.12 -13.26
N GLN A 174 8.23 -7.23 -12.15
CA GLN A 174 8.09 -8.32 -11.19
C GLN A 174 6.66 -8.39 -10.61
N VAL A 175 6.10 -7.25 -10.20
CA VAL A 175 4.74 -7.19 -9.66
C VAL A 175 3.72 -7.62 -10.72
N VAL A 176 3.82 -7.11 -11.95
CA VAL A 176 2.89 -7.48 -13.03
C VAL A 176 2.98 -8.99 -13.36
N ALA A 177 4.19 -9.53 -13.47
CA ALA A 177 4.39 -10.96 -13.69
C ALA A 177 3.83 -11.81 -12.54
N LEU A 178 4.04 -11.38 -11.30
CA LEU A 178 3.49 -12.03 -10.11
C LEU A 178 1.95 -12.03 -10.13
N LEU A 179 1.31 -10.92 -10.51
CA LEU A 179 -0.14 -10.86 -10.63
C LEU A 179 -0.67 -11.87 -11.65
N HIS A 180 -0.07 -11.97 -12.83
CA HIS A 180 -0.44 -12.98 -13.83
C HIS A 180 -0.29 -14.40 -13.30
N LYS A 181 0.79 -14.69 -12.56
CA LYS A 181 1.02 -16.00 -11.93
C LYS A 181 -0.02 -16.33 -10.85
N LEU A 182 -0.44 -15.34 -10.05
CA LEU A 182 -1.46 -15.55 -9.02
C LEU A 182 -2.85 -15.73 -9.63
N LEU A 183 -3.12 -15.08 -10.76
CA LEU A 183 -4.38 -15.15 -11.51
C LEU A 183 -4.46 -16.32 -12.50
N SER A 184 -3.42 -17.14 -12.64
CA SER A 184 -3.51 -18.39 -13.42
C SER A 184 -3.83 -19.61 -12.56
N LYS A 185 -3.82 -19.46 -11.23
CA LYS A 185 -4.22 -20.49 -10.26
C LYS A 185 -5.73 -20.47 -9.99
#